data_AF-A0A644XKX7-F1
#
_entry.id   AF-A0A644XKX7-F1
#
_cell.length_a   1.000
_cell.length_b   1.000
_cell.length_c   1.000
_cell.angle_alpha   90.00
_cell.angle_beta   90.00
_cell.angle_gamma   90.00
#
_symmetry.space_group_name_H-M   'P 1'
#
loop_
_entity.id
_entity.type
_entity.pdbx_description
1 polymer ?
#
loop_
_entity_poly.entity_id
_entity_poly.type
_entity_poly.pdbx_seq_one_letter_code
_entity_poly.pdbx_strand_id
1 'polypeptide(L)'
;MSQALPATNLIPAVLTNAKVYKDGVDQLGVATVDAPDFECLTESITGLGIAGEMDVPVAGHFKAMALKIKWNTVTDKAVELLQPVGHHIEIRGNIQQLDAGSGKFVNKAVKIVAKSMPKKIGIGKFEAGKKMEPETELELYYYKLWIGGKELVELDKLNFIFVLNGVDQLAEVRANLGM
;
A
#
# COMPACT_ATOMS: atom_id res chain seq x y z
N MET A 1 -21.55 2.52 -34.77
CA MET A 1 -20.10 2.41 -34.51
C MET A 1 -19.58 3.80 -34.15
N SER A 2 -19.69 4.20 -32.89
CA SER A 2 -19.15 5.48 -32.40
C SER A 2 -17.74 5.19 -31.91
N GLN A 3 -16.73 5.62 -32.67
CA GLN A 3 -15.35 5.65 -32.21
C GLN A 3 -15.25 6.62 -31.04
N ALA A 4 -15.04 6.09 -29.83
CA ALA A 4 -14.64 6.90 -28.70
C ALA A 4 -13.25 7.47 -29.02
N LEU A 5 -13.15 8.78 -29.10
CA LEU A 5 -11.87 9.49 -29.20
C LEU A 5 -10.94 9.04 -28.06
N PRO A 6 -9.64 8.80 -28.33
CA PRO A 6 -8.71 8.44 -27.27
C PRO A 6 -8.67 9.55 -26.22
N ALA A 7 -8.90 9.21 -24.95
CA ALA A 7 -8.91 10.15 -23.84
C ALA A 7 -7.61 10.98 -23.85
N THR A 8 -7.73 12.26 -24.21
CA THR A 8 -6.57 13.08 -24.60
C THR A 8 -5.96 13.82 -23.41
N ASN A 9 -6.65 13.89 -22.26
CA ASN A 9 -6.10 14.48 -21.04
C ASN A 9 -6.84 13.99 -19.78
N LEU A 10 -6.36 12.91 -19.17
CA LEU A 10 -6.94 12.32 -17.95
C LEU A 10 -6.30 12.95 -16.71
N ILE A 11 -7.07 13.76 -15.99
CA ILE A 11 -6.65 14.39 -14.74
C ILE A 11 -7.16 13.52 -13.57
N PRO A 12 -6.28 12.89 -12.76
CA PRO A 12 -6.71 12.23 -11.54
C PRO A 12 -7.30 13.29 -10.61
N ALA A 13 -8.61 13.23 -10.36
CA ALA A 13 -9.30 14.28 -9.63
C ALA A 13 -9.42 13.90 -8.14
N VAL A 14 -10.09 12.79 -7.84
CA VAL A 14 -10.46 12.43 -6.45
C VAL A 14 -10.58 10.92 -6.29
N LEU A 15 -10.16 10.38 -5.13
CA LEU A 15 -10.54 9.04 -4.70
C LEU A 15 -12.01 9.05 -4.26
N THR A 16 -12.90 8.40 -5.02
CA THR A 16 -14.35 8.42 -4.76
C THR A 16 -14.73 7.62 -3.52
N ASN A 17 -14.15 6.43 -3.37
CA ASN A 17 -14.43 5.54 -2.24
C ASN A 17 -13.35 4.45 -2.15
N ALA A 18 -13.18 3.89 -0.95
CA ALA A 18 -12.33 2.72 -0.70
C ALA A 18 -12.99 1.77 0.29
N LYS A 19 -12.73 0.47 0.12
CA LYS A 19 -13.16 -0.59 1.03
C LYS A 19 -11.96 -1.43 1.43
N VAL A 20 -11.91 -1.81 2.70
CA VAL A 20 -10.89 -2.69 3.27
C VAL A 20 -11.51 -4.06 3.53
N TYR A 21 -10.86 -5.09 3.00
CA TYR A 21 -11.24 -6.49 3.13
C TYR A 21 -10.14 -7.27 3.85
N LYS A 22 -10.54 -8.22 4.67
CA LYS A 22 -9.69 -9.28 5.21
C LYS A 22 -9.95 -10.56 4.44
N ASP A 23 -8.89 -11.25 4.03
CA ASP A 23 -8.94 -12.52 3.28
C ASP A 23 -9.82 -12.49 2.02
N GLY A 24 -10.08 -11.30 1.47
CA GLY A 24 -10.93 -11.10 0.29
C GLY A 24 -12.44 -11.28 0.50
N VAL A 25 -12.88 -11.67 1.69
CA VAL A 25 -14.29 -11.99 1.99
C VAL A 25 -14.91 -10.95 2.94
N ASP A 26 -14.18 -10.59 3.98
CA ASP A 26 -14.75 -9.83 5.09
C ASP A 26 -14.44 -8.34 5.00
N GLN A 27 -15.47 -7.54 4.70
CA GLN A 27 -15.34 -6.08 4.79
C GLN A 27 -15.17 -5.68 6.27
N LEU A 28 -14.02 -5.07 6.60
CA LEU A 28 -13.64 -4.75 7.98
C LEU A 28 -14.38 -3.52 8.54
N GLY A 29 -14.78 -2.59 7.67
CA GLY A 29 -15.55 -1.40 8.05
C GLY A 29 -15.34 -0.21 7.13
N VAL A 30 -15.76 0.96 7.61
CA VAL A 30 -15.42 2.26 7.01
C VAL A 30 -14.21 2.79 7.75
N ALA A 31 -13.11 2.96 7.02
CA ALA A 31 -11.86 3.47 7.56
C ALA A 31 -11.17 4.40 6.58
N THR A 32 -10.36 5.29 7.14
CA THR A 32 -9.31 5.99 6.42
C THR A 32 -8.06 5.13 6.48
N VAL A 33 -7.45 4.89 5.32
CA VAL A 33 -6.22 4.10 5.22
C VAL A 33 -5.09 5.02 4.84
N ASP A 34 -4.05 5.04 5.67
CA ASP A 34 -2.78 5.68 5.36
C ASP A 34 -1.87 4.62 4.73
N ALA A 35 -1.50 4.82 3.46
CA ALA A 35 -0.61 3.93 2.73
C ALA A 35 0.80 3.92 3.37
N PRO A 36 1.54 2.81 3.28
CA PRO A 36 2.88 2.72 3.85
C PRO A 36 3.87 3.63 3.09
N ASP A 37 4.80 4.23 3.83
CA ASP A 37 5.94 4.93 3.26
C ASP A 37 7.05 3.95 2.86
N PHE A 38 7.60 4.14 1.66
CA PHE A 38 8.74 3.36 1.17
C PHE A 38 10.05 4.06 1.54
N GLU A 39 10.58 3.74 2.72
CA GLU A 39 11.90 4.20 3.14
C GLU A 39 12.96 3.13 2.86
N CYS A 40 13.89 3.43 1.95
CA CYS A 40 15.04 2.56 1.70
C CYS A 40 15.96 2.54 2.93
N LEU A 41 16.51 1.36 3.25
CA LEU A 41 17.60 1.25 4.20
C LEU A 41 18.87 1.78 3.54
N THR A 42 19.61 2.69 4.20
CA THR A 42 20.84 3.29 3.66
C THR A 42 22.03 2.96 4.54
N GLU A 43 23.19 2.76 3.90
CA GLU A 43 24.48 2.62 4.57
C GLU A 43 25.38 3.80 4.15
N SER A 44 26.05 4.41 5.13
CA SER A 44 26.97 5.53 4.86
C SER A 44 28.32 4.98 4.42
N ILE A 45 28.78 5.37 3.22
CA ILE A 45 30.07 4.97 2.68
C ILE A 45 31.03 6.16 2.75
N THR A 46 32.22 5.92 3.31
CA THR A 46 33.33 6.89 3.42
C THR A 46 34.64 6.24 2.98
N GLY A 47 35.60 7.03 2.49
CA GLY A 47 36.94 6.52 2.14
C GLY A 47 37.65 7.30 1.03
N LEU A 48 38.91 6.96 0.77
CA LEU A 48 39.69 7.52 -0.35
C LEU A 48 38.99 7.20 -1.68
N GLY A 49 38.65 8.25 -2.44
CA GLY A 49 37.84 8.14 -3.66
C GLY A 49 36.41 8.68 -3.51
N ILE A 50 35.95 8.98 -2.27
CA ILE A 50 34.68 9.66 -1.98
C ILE A 50 35.00 10.96 -1.25
N ALA A 51 34.59 12.09 -1.83
CA ALA A 51 34.82 13.42 -1.24
C ALA A 51 33.76 13.75 -0.18
N GLY A 52 33.70 12.96 0.89
CA GLY A 52 32.76 13.11 2.00
C GLY A 52 32.08 11.81 2.39
N GLU A 53 30.90 11.93 3.00
CA GLU A 53 30.01 10.81 3.32
C GLU A 53 28.87 10.77 2.29
N MET A 54 28.53 9.56 1.84
CA MET A 54 27.40 9.35 0.93
C MET A 54 26.55 8.18 1.43
N ASP A 55 25.27 8.42 1.67
CA ASP A 55 24.29 7.40 2.01
C ASP A 55 23.86 6.63 0.76
N VAL A 56 24.21 5.34 0.70
CA VAL A 56 23.84 4.47 -0.41
C VAL A 56 22.66 3.59 0.01
N PRO A 57 21.54 3.59 -0.73
CA PRO A 57 20.43 2.69 -0.44
C PRO A 57 20.81 1.24 -0.72
N VAL A 58 20.56 0.37 0.24
CA VAL A 58 20.71 -1.08 0.09
C VAL A 58 19.55 -1.58 -0.77
N ALA A 59 19.87 -2.03 -1.98
CA ALA A 59 18.88 -2.40 -2.99
C ALA A 59 17.87 -3.42 -2.46
N GLY A 60 16.58 -3.06 -2.51
CA GLY A 60 15.46 -3.90 -2.08
C GLY A 60 15.28 -4.07 -0.56
N HIS A 61 16.15 -3.46 0.24
CA HIS A 61 15.96 -3.38 1.69
C HIS A 61 15.18 -2.10 2.03
N PHE A 62 14.02 -2.30 2.63
CA PHE A 62 13.19 -1.22 3.15
C PHE A 62 13.17 -1.27 4.67
N LYS A 63 13.07 -0.11 5.30
CA LYS A 63 12.81 0.00 6.74
C LYS A 63 11.41 -0.57 7.07
N ALA A 64 11.06 -0.52 8.35
CA ALA A 64 9.76 -0.94 8.82
C ALA A 64 8.66 -0.19 8.05
N MET A 65 7.74 -0.93 7.43
CA MET A 65 6.65 -0.35 6.64
C MET A 65 5.36 -0.60 7.39
N ALA A 66 4.73 0.48 7.87
CA ALA A 66 3.49 0.39 8.63
C ALA A 66 2.30 0.82 7.77
N LEU A 67 1.31 -0.05 7.62
CA LEU A 67 -0.01 0.31 7.14
C LEU A 67 -0.85 0.77 8.34
N LYS A 68 -1.38 2.00 8.28
CA LYS A 68 -2.26 2.52 9.34
C LYS A 68 -3.69 2.59 8.85
N ILE A 69 -4.61 2.06 9.65
CA ILE A 69 -6.03 2.05 9.37
C ILE A 69 -6.77 2.70 10.53
N LYS A 70 -7.46 3.81 10.25
CA LYS A 70 -8.29 4.54 11.21
C LYS A 70 -9.75 4.24 10.96
N TRP A 71 -10.35 3.46 11.86
CA TRP A 71 -11.74 3.05 11.77
C TRP A 71 -12.66 4.17 12.30
N ASN A 72 -13.92 4.23 11.87
CA ASN A 72 -14.90 5.13 12.50
C ASN A 72 -15.37 4.61 13.87
N THR A 73 -15.52 3.29 14.00
CA THR A 73 -16.01 2.59 15.20
C THR A 73 -15.30 1.25 15.32
N VAL A 74 -15.16 0.71 16.54
CA VAL A 74 -14.68 -0.67 16.73
C VAL A 74 -15.69 -1.62 16.07
N THR A 75 -15.18 -2.59 15.30
CA THR A 75 -15.96 -3.72 14.78
C THR A 75 -15.31 -5.01 15.25
N ASP A 76 -16.11 -6.05 15.49
CA ASP A 76 -15.59 -7.36 15.94
C ASP A 76 -14.51 -7.90 15.00
N LYS A 77 -14.68 -7.66 13.69
CA LYS A 77 -13.73 -8.05 12.65
C LYS A 77 -12.41 -7.26 12.69
N ALA A 78 -12.44 -5.99 13.08
CA ALA A 78 -11.22 -5.22 13.30
C ALA A 78 -10.46 -5.70 14.56
N VAL A 79 -11.18 -6.20 15.57
CA VAL A 79 -10.57 -6.81 16.76
C VAL A 79 -9.85 -8.12 16.42
N GLU A 80 -10.32 -8.88 15.42
CA GLU A 80 -9.59 -10.10 14.98
C GLU A 80 -8.18 -9.82 14.47
N LEU A 81 -7.89 -8.59 14.00
CA LEU A 81 -6.54 -8.19 13.61
C LEU A 81 -5.57 -8.17 14.80
N LEU A 82 -6.06 -8.26 16.05
CA LEU A 82 -5.25 -8.37 17.27
C LEU A 82 -4.49 -9.69 17.36
N GLN A 83 -4.93 -10.73 16.67
CA GLN A 83 -4.23 -12.01 16.70
C GLN A 83 -2.82 -11.82 16.14
N PRO A 84 -1.76 -12.26 16.85
CA PRO A 84 -0.37 -12.13 16.41
C PRO A 84 -0.04 -13.16 15.31
N VAL A 85 -0.84 -13.14 14.25
CA VAL A 85 -0.75 -14.00 13.07
C VAL A 85 -0.60 -13.10 11.84
N GLY A 86 -0.16 -13.69 10.73
CA GLY A 86 -0.16 -12.99 9.45
C GLY A 86 -1.58 -12.74 8.97
N HIS A 87 -1.95 -11.48 8.77
CA HIS A 87 -3.24 -11.08 8.20
C HIS A 87 -3.08 -10.69 6.74
N HIS A 88 -3.99 -11.19 5.89
CA HIS A 88 -4.10 -10.77 4.49
C HIS A 88 -5.17 -9.67 4.36
N ILE A 89 -4.75 -8.51 3.86
CA ILE A 89 -5.57 -7.32 3.74
C ILE A 89 -5.61 -6.91 2.28
N GLU A 90 -6.83 -6.68 1.78
CA GLU A 90 -7.05 -6.09 0.46
C GLU A 90 -7.77 -4.75 0.59
N ILE A 91 -7.16 -3.70 0.05
CA ILE A 91 -7.80 -2.39 -0.05
C ILE A 91 -8.18 -2.18 -1.51
N ARG A 92 -9.46 -1.91 -1.76
CA ARG A 92 -9.99 -1.65 -3.09
C ARG A 92 -10.56 -0.25 -3.13
N GLY A 93 -9.98 0.61 -3.95
CA GLY A 93 -10.38 1.99 -4.15
C GLY A 93 -10.79 2.29 -5.59
N ASN A 94 -11.57 3.36 -5.77
CA ASN A 94 -11.87 3.91 -7.08
C ASN A 94 -11.39 5.36 -7.18
N ILE A 95 -10.54 5.65 -8.15
CA ILE A 95 -10.12 7.00 -8.50
C ILE A 95 -11.02 7.50 -9.64
N GLN A 96 -11.69 8.62 -9.42
CA GLN A 96 -12.39 9.36 -10.46
C GLN A 96 -11.39 10.28 -11.15
N GLN A 97 -11.29 10.14 -12.47
CA GLN A 97 -10.47 10.97 -13.34
C GLN A 97 -11.40 11.81 -14.21
N LEU A 98 -11.04 13.08 -14.43
CA LEU A 98 -11.71 13.93 -15.40
C LEU A 98 -10.98 13.81 -16.74
N ASP A 99 -11.67 13.40 -17.79
CA ASP A 99 -11.17 13.52 -19.16
C ASP A 99 -11.47 14.94 -19.65
N ALA A 100 -10.46 15.81 -19.65
CA ALA A 100 -10.62 17.20 -20.06
C ALA A 100 -10.93 17.34 -21.56
N GLY A 101 -10.70 16.30 -22.37
CA GLY A 101 -11.05 16.29 -23.80
C GLY A 101 -12.52 16.00 -24.07
N SER A 102 -13.19 15.23 -23.20
CA SER A 102 -14.60 14.84 -23.37
C SER A 102 -15.53 15.40 -22.31
N GLY A 103 -15.00 16.02 -21.26
CA GLY A 103 -15.75 16.49 -20.09
C GLY A 103 -16.37 15.36 -19.25
N LYS A 104 -16.00 14.10 -19.52
CA LYS A 104 -16.57 12.93 -18.84
C LYS A 104 -15.67 12.46 -17.70
N PHE A 105 -16.29 11.89 -16.68
CA PHE A 105 -15.58 11.21 -15.62
C PHE A 105 -15.28 9.77 -16.02
N VAL A 106 -14.00 9.39 -15.93
CA VAL A 106 -13.51 8.03 -16.15
C VAL A 106 -13.06 7.46 -14.82
N ASN A 107 -13.39 6.20 -14.55
CA ASN A 107 -13.05 5.52 -13.30
C ASN A 107 -11.79 4.68 -13.47
N LYS A 108 -10.87 4.78 -12.51
CA LYS A 108 -9.64 3.98 -12.45
C LYS A 108 -9.59 3.24 -11.12
N ALA A 109 -9.63 1.91 -11.19
CA ALA A 109 -9.54 1.07 -10.00
C ALA A 109 -8.13 1.10 -9.40
N VAL A 110 -8.06 1.12 -8.07
CA VAL A 110 -6.83 0.91 -7.29
C VAL A 110 -7.06 -0.31 -6.41
N LYS A 111 -6.11 -1.24 -6.43
CA LYS A 111 -6.10 -2.40 -5.56
C LYS A 111 -4.75 -2.44 -4.84
N ILE A 112 -4.79 -2.60 -3.53
CA ILE A 112 -3.62 -2.90 -2.71
C ILE A 112 -3.88 -4.26 -2.07
N VAL A 113 -2.89 -5.14 -2.12
CA VAL A 113 -2.86 -6.39 -1.37
C VAL A 113 -1.66 -6.32 -0.45
N ALA A 114 -1.89 -6.56 0.82
CA ALA A 114 -0.88 -6.46 1.86
C ALA A 114 -0.96 -7.71 2.74
N LYS A 115 0.18 -8.33 3.02
CA LYS A 115 0.28 -9.30 4.12
C LYS A 115 1.05 -8.65 5.26
N SER A 116 0.47 -8.73 6.45
CA SER A 116 0.86 -7.87 7.54
C SER A 116 0.74 -8.55 8.91
N MET A 117 1.42 -7.98 9.91
CA MET A 117 1.36 -8.40 11.31
C MET A 117 0.98 -7.21 12.19
N PRO A 118 0.18 -7.39 13.25
CA PRO A 118 -0.23 -6.28 14.10
C PRO A 118 0.95 -5.72 14.90
N LYS A 119 1.12 -4.39 14.86
CA LYS A 119 2.05 -3.64 15.72
C LYS A 119 1.33 -2.95 16.86
N LYS A 120 0.20 -2.31 16.56
CA LYS A 120 -0.59 -1.54 17.52
C LYS A 120 -2.04 -1.59 17.12
N ILE A 121 -2.92 -1.82 18.09
CA ILE A 121 -4.36 -1.69 17.87
C ILE A 121 -4.93 -0.90 19.05
N GLY A 122 -5.49 0.27 18.76
CA GLY A 122 -6.30 1.04 19.66
C GLY A 122 -7.76 0.66 19.52
N ILE A 123 -8.48 0.60 20.65
CA ILE A 123 -9.93 0.40 20.70
C ILE A 123 -10.73 1.71 20.63
N GLY A 124 -10.04 2.83 20.37
CA GLY A 124 -10.66 4.14 20.27
C GLY A 124 -11.04 4.75 21.62
N LYS A 125 -11.86 5.80 21.57
CA LYS A 125 -12.36 6.55 22.73
C LYS A 125 -13.82 6.23 23.02
N PHE A 126 -14.20 6.21 24.29
CA PHE A 126 -15.58 5.99 24.72
C PHE A 126 -16.21 7.32 25.15
N GLU A 127 -16.69 8.10 24.17
CA GLU A 127 -17.39 9.37 24.40
C GLU A 127 -18.80 9.32 23.80
N ALA A 128 -19.81 9.72 24.59
CA ALA A 128 -21.20 9.70 24.16
C ALA A 128 -21.42 10.64 22.96
N GLY A 129 -22.04 10.11 21.88
CA GLY A 129 -22.37 10.87 20.68
C GLY A 129 -21.20 11.16 19.74
N LYS A 130 -19.99 10.65 20.01
CA LYS A 130 -18.82 10.77 19.12
C LYS A 130 -18.38 9.43 18.55
N LYS A 131 -17.63 9.50 17.44
CA LYS A 131 -16.96 8.33 16.85
C LYS A 131 -15.86 7.83 17.79
N MET A 132 -15.64 6.51 17.81
CA MET A 132 -14.59 5.92 18.65
C MET A 132 -13.19 6.14 18.07
N GLU A 133 -13.07 6.25 16.74
CA GLU A 133 -11.79 6.45 16.04
C GLU A 133 -10.66 5.47 16.45
N PRO A 134 -10.90 4.13 16.44
CA PRO A 134 -9.83 3.16 16.69
C PRO A 134 -8.76 3.20 15.58
N GLU A 135 -7.50 3.01 15.95
CA GLU A 135 -6.36 2.99 15.03
C GLU A 135 -5.66 1.64 15.07
N THR A 136 -5.46 1.04 13.91
CA THR A 136 -4.72 -0.22 13.72
C THR A 136 -3.47 0.06 12.89
N GLU A 137 -2.30 -0.20 13.45
CA GLU A 137 -1.01 -0.17 12.76
C GLU A 137 -0.51 -1.60 12.53
N LEU A 138 -0.18 -1.91 11.28
CA LEU A 138 0.21 -3.23 10.82
C LEU A 138 1.57 -3.15 10.11
N GLU A 139 2.54 -3.94 10.54
CA GLU A 139 3.82 -4.08 9.84
C GLU A 139 3.64 -4.92 8.58
N LEU A 140 4.11 -4.41 7.44
CA LEU A 140 4.04 -5.07 6.15
C LEU A 140 5.30 -5.87 5.86
N TYR A 141 5.11 -7.14 5.51
CA TYR A 141 6.15 -8.00 4.93
C TYR A 141 5.89 -8.33 3.46
N TYR A 142 4.66 -8.16 2.99
CA TYR A 142 4.29 -8.23 1.57
C TYR A 142 3.38 -7.05 1.21
N TYR A 143 3.65 -6.40 0.07
CA TYR A 143 2.85 -5.31 -0.45
C TYR A 143 2.76 -5.40 -1.98
N LYS A 144 1.56 -5.29 -2.53
CA LYS A 144 1.34 -5.26 -3.97
C LYS A 144 0.29 -4.24 -4.35
N LEU A 145 0.61 -3.40 -5.33
CA LEU A 145 -0.21 -2.28 -5.80
C LEU A 145 -0.54 -2.45 -7.28
N TRP A 146 -1.84 -2.40 -7.58
CA TRP A 146 -2.36 -2.30 -8.93
C TRP A 146 -3.14 -1.00 -9.11
N ILE A 147 -2.92 -0.34 -10.24
CA ILE A 147 -3.68 0.85 -10.63
C ILE A 147 -4.12 0.70 -12.09
N GLY A 148 -5.43 0.77 -12.33
CA GLY A 148 -6.01 0.58 -13.67
C GLY A 148 -5.73 -0.80 -14.26
N GLY A 149 -5.68 -1.83 -13.41
CA GLY A 149 -5.40 -3.21 -13.82
C GLY A 149 -3.93 -3.52 -14.12
N LYS A 150 -3.04 -2.52 -14.05
CA LYS A 150 -1.59 -2.71 -14.18
C LYS A 150 -0.96 -2.85 -12.81
N GLU A 151 -0.11 -3.86 -12.67
CA GLU A 151 0.77 -4.00 -11.52
C GLU A 151 1.86 -2.95 -11.57
N LEU A 152 1.95 -2.13 -10.53
CA LEU A 152 2.94 -1.05 -10.45
C LEU A 152 4.05 -1.37 -9.47
N VAL A 153 3.71 -1.98 -8.34
CA VAL A 153 4.66 -2.31 -7.28
C VAL A 153 4.33 -3.68 -6.72
N GLU A 154 5.32 -4.54 -6.61
CA GLU A 154 5.28 -5.73 -5.77
C GLU A 154 6.54 -5.75 -4.91
N LEU A 155 6.35 -5.94 -3.61
CA LEU A 155 7.42 -6.04 -2.63
C LEU A 155 7.13 -7.22 -1.71
N ASP A 156 8.04 -8.18 -1.70
CA ASP A 156 8.06 -9.33 -0.79
C ASP A 156 9.41 -9.36 -0.07
N LYS A 157 9.39 -9.00 1.22
CA LYS A 157 10.60 -8.95 2.06
C LYS A 157 11.16 -10.35 2.34
N LEU A 158 10.33 -11.39 2.32
CA LEU A 158 10.74 -12.77 2.67
C LEU A 158 11.32 -13.50 1.46
N ASN A 159 10.81 -13.20 0.27
CA ASN A 159 11.24 -13.85 -0.98
C ASN A 159 12.20 -13.00 -1.82
N PHE A 160 12.65 -11.85 -1.31
CA PHE A 160 13.52 -10.91 -2.05
C PHE A 160 12.92 -10.51 -3.41
N ILE A 161 11.64 -10.17 -3.45
CA ILE A 161 10.98 -9.71 -4.67
C ILE A 161 10.75 -8.21 -4.53
N PHE A 162 11.27 -7.43 -5.48
CA PHE A 162 10.93 -6.02 -5.59
C PHE A 162 10.75 -5.65 -7.06
N VAL A 163 9.50 -5.67 -7.51
CA VAL A 163 9.12 -5.37 -8.89
C VAL A 163 8.52 -3.97 -8.94
N LEU A 164 9.09 -3.12 -9.79
CA LEU A 164 8.59 -1.79 -10.10
C LEU A 164 8.24 -1.70 -11.57
N ASN A 165 6.99 -1.39 -11.89
CA ASN A 165 6.46 -1.32 -13.26
C ASN A 165 6.82 -2.55 -14.12
N GLY A 166 6.83 -3.74 -13.51
CA GLY A 166 7.17 -5.00 -14.18
C GLY A 166 8.68 -5.31 -14.25
N VAL A 167 9.56 -4.47 -13.72
CA VAL A 167 11.01 -4.71 -13.67
C VAL A 167 11.42 -5.13 -12.25
N ASP A 168 11.95 -6.35 -12.14
CA ASP A 168 12.44 -6.90 -10.88
C ASP A 168 13.85 -6.39 -10.54
N GLN A 169 13.95 -5.62 -9.47
CA GLN A 169 15.19 -5.01 -9.00
C GLN A 169 16.06 -5.97 -8.20
N LEU A 170 15.51 -7.11 -7.75
CA LEU A 170 16.19 -8.09 -6.90
C LEU A 170 16.47 -9.41 -7.63
N ALA A 171 16.24 -9.48 -8.94
CA ALA A 171 16.46 -10.69 -9.73
C ALA A 171 17.91 -11.20 -9.63
N GLU A 172 18.90 -10.32 -9.79
CA GLU A 172 20.32 -10.68 -9.66
C GLU A 172 20.69 -11.08 -8.22
N VAL A 173 20.11 -10.40 -7.22
CA VAL A 173 20.34 -10.72 -5.80
C VAL A 173 19.84 -12.12 -5.48
N ARG A 174 18.63 -12.49 -5.94
CA ARG A 174 18.11 -13.85 -5.78
C ARG A 174 18.96 -14.90 -6.49
N ALA A 175 19.39 -14.61 -7.73
CA ALA A 175 20.28 -15.50 -8.46
C ALA A 175 21.61 -15.74 -7.70
N ASN A 176 22.19 -14.69 -7.12
CA ASN A 176 23.41 -14.78 -6.32
C ASN A 176 23.23 -15.52 -4.99
N LEU A 177 22.02 -15.49 -4.42
CA LEU A 177 21.65 -16.21 -3.20
C LEU A 177 21.22 -17.67 -3.47
N GLY A 178 21.06 -18.06 -4.73
CA GLY A 178 20.62 -19.41 -5.12
C GLY A 178 19.13 -19.67 -4.88
N MET A 179 18.29 -18.61 -4.98
CA MET A 179 16.83 -18.66 -4.84
C MET A 179 16.11 -18.78 -6.18
#